data_AF-A0A7C7JQ36-F1
#
_entry.id   AF-A0A7C7JQ36-F1
#
_cell.length_a   1.000
_cell.length_b   1.000
_cell.length_c   1.000
_cell.angle_alpha   90.00
_cell.angle_beta   90.00
_cell.angle_gamma   90.00
#
_symmetry.space_group_name_H-M   'P 1'
#
loop_
_entity.id
_entity.type
_entity.pdbx_description
1 polymer ?
#
loop_
_entity_poly.entity_id
_entity_poly.type
_entity_poly.pdbx_seq_one_letter_code
_entity_poly.pdbx_strand_id
1 'polypeptide(L)'
;WSMFRGEKAGNNPWDSNTLEWTVPSPPPHGNFPEIPVVYRGPYEYSSPESDTDFLPQTTPPRKPPVQQWIPEPVTPTPEGF
;
A
#
# COMPACT_ATOMS: atom_id res chain seq x y z
N TRP A 1 -12.49 26.04 18.87
CA TRP A 1 -13.05 25.03 19.80
C TRP A 1 -12.39 23.67 19.59
N SER A 2 -12.31 23.12 18.36
CA SER A 2 -11.66 21.83 18.07
C SER A 2 -10.23 21.65 18.61
N MET A 3 -9.39 22.67 18.53
CA MET A 3 -7.98 22.57 18.95
C MET A 3 -7.80 22.21 20.44
N PHE A 4 -8.76 22.57 21.30
CA PHE A 4 -8.63 22.39 22.75
C PHE A 4 -9.63 21.39 23.34
N ARG A 5 -10.75 21.13 22.63
CA ARG A 5 -11.86 20.29 23.13
C ARG A 5 -12.49 19.39 22.06
N GLY A 6 -11.86 19.28 20.89
CA GLY A 6 -12.30 18.35 19.84
C GLY A 6 -11.95 16.90 20.19
N GLU A 7 -12.67 15.96 19.59
CA GLU A 7 -12.31 14.54 19.62
C GLU A 7 -10.95 14.32 18.93
N LYS A 8 -10.18 13.34 19.42
CA LYS A 8 -8.92 12.97 18.79
C LYS A 8 -9.20 12.29 17.46
N ALA A 9 -8.64 12.83 16.38
CA ALA A 9 -8.67 12.15 15.10
C ALA A 9 -7.85 10.85 15.16
N GLY A 10 -8.40 9.77 14.61
CA GLY A 10 -7.63 8.56 14.32
C GLY A 10 -6.64 8.79 13.18
N ASN A 11 -5.92 7.74 12.79
CA ASN A 11 -4.92 7.83 11.72
C ASN A 11 -5.55 8.16 10.38
N ASN A 12 -6.70 7.56 10.06
CA ASN A 12 -7.42 7.75 8.80
C ASN A 12 -8.92 7.93 9.04
N PRO A 13 -9.39 9.11 9.47
CA PRO A 13 -10.81 9.35 9.73
C PRO A 13 -11.65 9.48 8.46
N TRP A 14 -11.03 9.45 7.27
CA TRP A 14 -11.68 9.70 5.98
C TRP A 14 -11.59 8.53 5.01
N ASP A 15 -11.09 7.37 5.47
CA ASP A 15 -10.95 6.17 4.64
C ASP A 15 -10.21 6.42 3.32
N SER A 16 -9.16 7.24 3.35
CA SER A 16 -8.34 7.52 2.17
C SER A 16 -7.24 6.47 1.98
N ASN A 17 -6.87 6.21 0.73
CA ASN A 17 -5.98 5.10 0.39
C ASN A 17 -4.48 5.45 0.36
N THR A 18 -4.14 6.73 0.40
CA THR A 18 -2.77 7.23 0.22
C THR A 18 -1.89 7.02 1.46
N LEU A 19 -0.57 7.04 1.26
CA LEU A 19 0.40 6.67 2.30
C LEU A 19 0.39 7.57 3.54
N GLU A 20 0.02 8.84 3.42
CA GLU A 20 -0.06 9.77 4.56
C GLU A 20 -1.11 9.35 5.60
N TRP A 21 -2.07 8.49 5.25
CA TRP A 21 -3.07 7.98 6.17
C TRP A 21 -2.63 6.70 6.90
N THR A 22 -1.42 6.23 6.63
CA THR A 22 -0.80 5.11 7.34
C THR A 22 -0.02 5.55 8.57
N VAL A 23 0.23 6.85 8.71
CA VAL A 23 1.03 7.38 9.83
C VAL A 23 0.13 7.76 11.02
N PRO A 24 0.65 7.67 12.26
CA PRO A 24 -0.04 8.16 13.44
C PRO A 24 -0.40 9.66 13.32
N SER A 25 -1.49 10.06 13.97
CA SER A 25 -1.83 11.47 14.17
C SER A 25 -1.57 11.89 15.63
N PRO A 26 -0.55 12.73 15.92
CA PRO A 26 0.35 13.42 14.99
C PRO A 26 1.49 12.52 14.44
N PRO A 27 2.06 12.84 13.26
CA PRO A 27 3.11 12.03 12.66
C PRO A 27 4.40 12.01 13.52
N PRO A 28 5.08 10.86 13.61
CA PRO A 28 6.37 10.77 14.28
C PRO A 28 7.47 11.50 13.50
N HIS A 29 8.57 11.84 14.19
CA HIS A 29 9.75 12.36 13.52
C HIS A 29 10.32 11.30 12.57
N GLY A 30 10.51 11.65 11.29
CA GLY A 30 10.85 10.70 10.23
C GLY A 30 9.67 10.28 9.34
N ASN A 31 8.47 10.83 9.57
CA ASN A 31 7.21 10.58 8.85
C ASN A 31 6.68 9.14 9.01
N PHE A 32 7.45 8.14 8.57
CA PHE A 32 7.05 6.73 8.59
C PHE A 32 7.89 5.95 9.63
N PRO A 33 7.24 5.22 10.56
CA PRO A 33 7.98 4.36 11.50
C PRO A 33 8.65 3.18 10.80
N GLU A 34 8.03 2.68 9.73
CA GLU A 34 8.52 1.60 8.87
C GLU A 34 8.30 1.99 7.41
N ILE A 35 9.17 1.54 6.50
CA ILE A 35 9.04 1.85 5.07
C ILE A 35 7.81 1.09 4.52
N PRO A 36 6.77 1.79 4.03
CA PRO A 36 5.56 1.14 3.55
C PRO A 36 5.81 0.43 2.22
N VAL A 37 5.24 -0.76 2.07
CA VAL A 37 5.19 -1.46 0.78
C VAL A 37 3.93 -1.02 0.02
N VAL A 38 4.09 -0.64 -1.25
CA VAL A 38 3.00 -0.18 -2.10
C VAL A 38 2.57 -1.32 -3.02
N TYR A 39 1.32 -1.76 -2.89
CA TYR A 39 0.75 -2.84 -3.71
C TYR A 39 -0.10 -2.34 -4.87
N ARG A 40 -0.60 -1.09 -4.80
CA ARG A 40 -1.59 -0.53 -5.73
C ARG A 40 -1.56 1.00 -5.80
N GLY A 41 -2.35 1.57 -6.71
CA GLY A 41 -2.52 3.01 -6.86
C GLY A 41 -3.39 3.66 -5.78
N PRO A 42 -3.37 5.00 -5.66
CA PRO A 42 -4.08 5.74 -4.62
C PRO A 42 -5.60 5.88 -4.85
N TYR A 43 -6.11 5.47 -6.01
CA TYR A 43 -7.52 5.62 -6.40
C TYR A 43 -8.31 4.31 -6.39
N GLU A 44 -7.78 3.27 -5.74
CA GLU A 44 -8.42 1.95 -5.67
C GLU A 44 -9.59 1.96 -4.67
N TYR A 45 -10.68 2.60 -5.06
CA TYR A 45 -11.96 2.60 -4.33
C TYR A 45 -12.93 1.62 -4.98
N SER A 46 -13.88 1.09 -4.19
CA SER A 46 -14.86 0.08 -4.60
C SER A 46 -14.25 -1.16 -5.29
N SER A 47 -13.03 -1.53 -4.92
CA SER A 47 -12.31 -2.62 -5.58
C SER A 47 -12.94 -3.97 -5.24
N PRO A 48 -13.11 -4.89 -6.21
CA PRO A 48 -13.61 -6.24 -5.93
C PRO A 48 -12.66 -7.08 -5.05
N GLU A 49 -11.45 -6.59 -4.79
CA GLU A 49 -10.50 -7.23 -3.88
C GLU A 49 -10.74 -6.90 -2.40
N SER A 50 -11.60 -5.92 -2.10
CA SER A 50 -11.94 -5.48 -0.75
C SER A 50 -13.44 -5.63 -0.48
N ASP A 51 -13.79 -5.98 0.76
CA ASP A 51 -15.17 -5.96 1.22
C ASP A 51 -15.62 -4.52 1.60
N THR A 52 -14.67 -3.58 1.69
CA THR A 52 -14.88 -2.14 1.98
C THR A 52 -14.64 -1.27 0.75
N ASP A 53 -15.21 -0.06 0.77
CA ASP A 53 -15.09 0.89 -0.35
C ASP A 53 -13.68 1.47 -0.53
N PHE A 54 -12.84 1.40 0.50
CA PHE A 54 -11.46 1.86 0.45
C PHE A 54 -10.51 0.67 0.57
N LEU A 55 -9.46 0.67 -0.26
CA LEU A 55 -8.39 -0.32 -0.25
C LEU A 55 -7.02 0.40 -0.19
N PRO A 56 -6.47 0.62 1.01
CA PRO A 56 -5.23 1.37 1.21
C PRO A 56 -4.05 0.78 0.43
N GLN A 57 -3.11 1.63 0.00
CA GLN A 57 -1.95 1.20 -0.81
C GLN A 57 -1.07 0.15 -0.12
N THR A 58 -1.09 0.11 1.21
CA THR A 58 -0.28 -0.78 2.05
C THR A 58 -0.95 -2.10 2.40
N THR A 59 -2.23 -2.30 2.07
CA THR A 59 -2.93 -3.56 2.33
C THR A 59 -2.39 -4.66 1.41
N PRO A 60 -1.90 -5.81 1.92
CA PRO A 60 -1.46 -6.89 1.04
C PRO A 60 -2.61 -7.40 0.16
N PRO A 61 -2.36 -7.82 -1.09
CA PRO A 61 -3.40 -8.36 -1.95
C PRO A 61 -3.92 -9.69 -1.41
N ARG A 62 -5.24 -9.94 -1.55
CA ARG A 62 -5.88 -11.18 -1.06
C ARG A 62 -5.34 -12.42 -1.77
N LYS A 63 -5.03 -12.29 -3.06
CA LYS A 63 -4.30 -13.31 -3.82
C LYS A 63 -2.82 -12.90 -3.84
N PRO A 64 -1.87 -13.83 -3.64
CA PRO A 64 -0.47 -13.50 -3.79
C PRO A 64 -0.23 -12.94 -5.20
N PRO A 65 0.66 -11.95 -5.35
CA PRO A 65 0.96 -11.41 -6.66
C PRO A 65 1.39 -12.56 -7.56
N VAL A 66 0.73 -12.69 -8.71
CA VAL A 66 1.20 -13.59 -9.75
C VAL A 66 2.58 -13.09 -10.12
N GLN A 67 3.61 -13.89 -9.81
CA GLN A 67 4.98 -13.60 -10.26
C GLN A 67 4.92 -13.55 -11.78
N GLN A 68 4.86 -12.35 -12.35
CA GLN A 68 4.88 -12.16 -13.79
C GLN A 68 6.25 -12.63 -14.25
N TRP A 69 6.26 -13.77 -14.95
CA TRP A 69 7.42 -14.49 -15.46
C TRP A 69 8.61 -13.58 -15.74
N ILE A 70 9.66 -13.66 -14.91
CA ILE A 70 11.01 -13.30 -15.35
C ILE A 70 11.38 -14.44 -16.29
N PRO A 71 11.56 -14.24 -17.61
CA PRO A 71 12.06 -15.31 -18.45
C PRO A 71 13.40 -15.75 -17.88
N GLU A 72 13.55 -17.06 -17.64
CA GLU A 72 14.85 -17.65 -17.29
C GLU A 72 15.92 -17.08 -18.24
N PRO A 73 17.13 -16.72 -17.74
CA PRO A 73 18.18 -16.26 -18.62
C PRO A 73 18.40 -17.33 -19.68
N VAL A 74 18.11 -17.00 -20.95
CA VAL A 74 18.37 -17.90 -22.08
C VAL A 74 19.86 -18.12 -22.12
N THR A 75 20.33 -19.24 -21.56
CA THR A 75 21.71 -19.67 -21.75
C THR A 75 21.87 -19.93 -23.24
N PRO A 76 22.83 -19.29 -23.93
CA PRO A 76 23.09 -19.63 -25.32
C PRO A 76 23.51 -21.11 -25.35
N THR A 77 22.73 -21.94 -26.02
CA THR A 77 23.12 -23.31 -26.36
C THR A 77 24.48 -23.20 -27.05
N PRO A 78 25.55 -23.84 -26.56
CA PRO A 78 26.78 -23.87 -27.31
C PRO A 78 26.50 -24.64 -28.61
N GLU A 79 26.47 -23.92 -29.73
CA GLU A 79 26.52 -24.53 -31.05
C GLU A 79 27.79 -25.37 -31.14
N GLY A 80 27.63 -26.57 -31.70
CA GLY A 80 28.52 -27.69 -31.49
C GLY A 80 29.98 -27.49 -31.91
N PHE A 81 30.82 -28.31 -31.29
CA PHE A 81 32.08 -28.82 -31.85
C PHE A 81 32.08 -30.33 -31.70
#